data_AF-A0A354T4C1-F1
#
_entry.id   AF-A0A354T4C1-F1
#
_cell.length_a   1.000
_cell.length_b   1.000
_cell.length_c   1.000
_cell.angle_alpha   90.00
_cell.angle_beta   90.00
_cell.angle_gamma   90.00
#
_symmetry.space_group_name_H-M   'P 1'
#
loop_
_entity.id
_entity.type
_entity.pdbx_description
1 polymer ?
#
loop_
_entity_poly.entity_id
_entity_poly.type
_entity_poly.pdbx_seq_one_letter_code
_entity_poly.pdbx_strand_id
1 'polypeptide(L)'
;MSSPRFTIDLYEHEGLGLIIACPSGVSYTNQVAGYACQHPELEGVYVPLPASACEELYSYFTGPKWNGRCYNAIDEETASFVDAILARLDLGCCLRVDRDRFTESWEAWIQVKISMNGVLWLGLDEGTGVLTWENSD
;
A
#
# COMPACT_ATOMS: atom_id res chain seq x y z
N MET A 1 -14.13 -8.70 27.75
CA MET A 1 -13.73 -9.58 26.63
C MET A 1 -13.45 -8.66 25.45
N SER A 2 -12.24 -8.70 24.90
CA SER A 2 -11.97 -7.98 23.64
C SER A 2 -12.89 -8.54 22.57
N SER A 3 -13.53 -7.67 21.77
CA SER A 3 -14.23 -8.11 20.57
C SER A 3 -13.26 -8.92 19.69
N PRO A 4 -13.73 -9.97 19.00
CA PRO A 4 -12.89 -10.70 18.06
C PRO A 4 -12.38 -9.74 16.98
N ARG A 5 -11.07 -9.76 16.73
CA ARG A 5 -10.41 -9.00 15.65
C ARG A 5 -10.61 -9.78 14.35
N PHE A 6 -11.39 -9.22 13.44
CA PHE A 6 -11.60 -9.80 12.11
C PHE A 6 -10.51 -9.30 11.17
N THR A 7 -9.62 -10.20 10.74
CA THR A 7 -8.49 -9.89 9.88
C THR A 7 -8.65 -10.58 8.53
N ILE A 8 -8.46 -9.82 7.45
CA ILE A 8 -8.39 -10.30 6.07
C ILE A 8 -6.91 -10.35 5.67
N ASP A 9 -6.46 -11.53 5.24
CA ASP A 9 -5.11 -11.73 4.69
C ASP A 9 -5.13 -11.51 3.17
N LEU A 10 -4.25 -10.63 2.69
CA LEU A 10 -4.12 -10.24 1.29
C LEU A 10 -2.98 -10.98 0.59
N TYR A 11 -2.34 -11.97 1.22
CA TYR A 11 -1.21 -12.70 0.64
C TYR A 11 -1.49 -13.28 -0.76
N GLU A 12 -2.69 -13.82 -0.99
CA GLU A 12 -3.10 -14.40 -2.28
C GLU A 12 -3.93 -13.43 -3.14
N HIS A 13 -3.99 -12.14 -2.77
CA HIS A 13 -4.76 -11.15 -3.52
C HIS A 13 -4.01 -10.66 -4.75
N GLU A 14 -4.64 -10.76 -5.93
CA GLU A 14 -4.14 -10.19 -7.18
C GLU A 14 -4.65 -8.75 -7.41
N GLY A 15 -3.76 -7.85 -7.80
CA GLY A 15 -4.08 -6.47 -8.15
C GLY A 15 -3.70 -5.42 -7.10
N LEU A 16 -3.89 -4.15 -7.48
CA LEU A 16 -3.55 -2.99 -6.66
C LEU A 16 -4.73 -2.62 -5.76
N GLY A 17 -4.45 -2.34 -4.49
CA GLY A 17 -5.45 -1.96 -3.50
C GLY A 17 -5.01 -0.81 -2.63
N LEU A 18 -5.99 -0.11 -2.07
CA LEU A 18 -5.81 0.89 -1.03
C LEU A 18 -6.60 0.47 0.20
N ILE A 19 -5.93 0.36 1.35
CA ILE A 19 -6.58 0.26 2.65
C ILE A 19 -6.68 1.68 3.20
N ILE A 20 -7.88 2.23 3.31
CA ILE A 20 -8.13 3.54 3.93
C ILE A 20 -8.29 3.34 5.43
N ALA A 21 -7.44 3.99 6.24
CA ALA A 21 -7.45 3.84 7.69
C ALA A 21 -8.73 4.42 8.31
N CYS A 22 -9.52 3.60 9.00
CA CYS A 22 -10.72 4.01 9.72
C CYS A 22 -11.16 2.92 10.71
N PRO A 23 -11.97 3.23 11.75
CA PRO A 23 -12.47 2.25 12.71
C PRO A 23 -13.61 1.39 12.11
N SER A 24 -13.27 0.53 11.17
CA SER A 24 -14.22 -0.33 10.43
C SER A 24 -14.58 -1.62 11.17
N GLY A 25 -13.77 -2.03 12.16
CA GLY A 25 -13.80 -3.36 12.76
C GLY A 25 -13.15 -4.45 11.91
N VAL A 26 -12.54 -4.09 10.77
CA VAL A 26 -11.87 -5.02 9.85
C VAL A 26 -10.40 -4.60 9.69
N SER A 27 -9.48 -5.50 10.04
CA SER A 27 -8.06 -5.34 9.78
C SER A 27 -7.64 -6.07 8.51
N TYR A 28 -6.67 -5.52 7.80
CA TYR A 28 -6.03 -6.13 6.64
C TYR A 28 -4.56 -6.37 6.94
N THR A 29 -4.01 -7.47 6.44
CA THR A 29 -2.58 -7.79 6.50
C THR A 29 -2.09 -8.28 5.16
N ASN A 30 -0.79 -8.17 4.92
CA ASN A 30 -0.12 -8.71 3.74
C ASN A 30 1.29 -9.16 4.13
N GLN A 31 1.88 -10.11 3.39
CA GLN A 31 3.32 -10.39 3.51
C GLN A 31 4.11 -9.29 2.81
N VAL A 32 5.13 -8.78 3.49
CA VAL A 32 5.98 -7.69 3.00
C VAL A 32 7.45 -7.97 3.32
N ALA A 33 8.33 -7.12 2.76
CA ALA A 33 9.76 -7.11 3.05
C ALA A 33 10.53 -8.37 2.57
N GLY A 34 10.04 -9.01 1.50
CA GLY A 34 10.70 -10.18 0.90
C GLY A 34 10.86 -11.34 1.89
N TYR A 35 12.05 -11.94 1.90
CA TYR A 35 12.47 -13.01 2.84
C TYR A 35 12.38 -12.67 4.33
N ALA A 36 12.16 -11.41 4.72
CA ALA A 36 11.92 -11.07 6.12
C ALA A 36 10.50 -11.48 6.59
N CYS A 37 9.59 -11.74 5.65
CA CYS A 37 8.21 -12.19 5.88
C CYS A 37 7.50 -11.40 6.99
N GLN A 38 7.52 -10.07 6.86
CA GLN A 38 6.81 -9.21 7.80
C GLN A 38 5.31 -9.20 7.45
N HIS A 39 4.45 -9.13 8.47
CA HIS A 39 3.00 -9.08 8.30
C HIS A 39 2.42 -7.87 9.04
N PRO A 40 2.60 -6.64 8.53
CA PRO A 40 1.97 -5.46 9.11
C PRO A 40 0.44 -5.57 8.99
N GLU A 41 -0.27 -4.84 9.86
CA GLU A 41 -1.73 -4.80 9.87
C GLU A 41 -2.24 -3.36 9.89
N LEU A 42 -3.34 -3.10 9.18
CA LEU A 42 -4.07 -1.83 9.22
C LEU A 42 -5.57 -2.08 9.31
N GLU A 43 -6.22 -1.47 10.30
CA GLU A 43 -7.69 -1.41 10.35
C GLU A 43 -8.21 -0.36 9.36
N GLY A 44 -9.18 -0.73 8.54
CA GLY A 44 -9.67 0.16 7.51
C GLY A 44 -10.73 -0.40 6.60
N VAL A 45 -10.97 0.28 5.48
CA VAL A 45 -11.77 -0.21 4.35
C VAL A 45 -10.88 -0.42 3.15
N TYR A 46 -11.10 -1.51 2.42
CA TYR A 46 -10.32 -1.85 1.24
C TYR A 46 -11.00 -1.33 -0.03
N VAL A 47 -10.23 -0.64 -0.86
CA VAL A 47 -10.64 -0.10 -2.15
C VAL A 47 -9.78 -0.74 -3.24
N PRO A 48 -10.33 -1.60 -4.11
CA PRO A 48 -9.59 -2.10 -5.26
C PRO A 48 -9.32 -0.95 -6.23
N LEU A 49 -8.06 -0.83 -6.68
CA LEU A 49 -7.59 0.17 -7.62
C LEU A 49 -7.33 -0.46 -9.01
N PRO A 50 -7.16 0.34 -10.08
CA PRO A 50 -6.82 -0.21 -11.40
C PRO A 50 -5.51 -1.00 -11.37
N ALA A 51 -5.56 -2.29 -11.75
CA ALA A 51 -4.44 -3.23 -11.65
C ALA A 51 -3.26 -2.98 -12.60
N SER A 52 -3.36 -2.00 -13.52
CA SER A 52 -2.38 -1.75 -14.59
C SER A 52 -0.97 -1.31 -14.12
N ALA A 53 -0.71 -1.27 -12.82
CA ALA A 53 0.57 -0.91 -12.24
C ALA A 53 1.27 -2.04 -11.48
N CYS A 54 0.62 -3.19 -11.25
CA CYS A 54 1.23 -4.28 -10.47
C CYS A 54 2.53 -4.81 -11.10
N GLU A 55 2.55 -5.00 -12.43
CA GLU A 55 3.75 -5.48 -13.14
C GLU A 55 4.92 -4.48 -13.06
N GLU A 56 4.63 -3.18 -13.09
CA GLU A 56 5.65 -2.13 -12.98
C GLU A 56 6.21 -2.03 -11.55
N LEU A 57 5.33 -2.13 -10.53
CA LEU A 57 5.73 -2.22 -9.13
C LEU A 57 6.59 -3.47 -8.89
N TYR A 58 6.11 -4.63 -9.35
CA TYR A 58 6.84 -5.90 -9.27
C TYR A 58 8.23 -5.77 -9.90
N SER A 59 8.32 -5.24 -11.12
CA SER A 59 9.60 -5.07 -11.83
C SER A 59 10.56 -4.12 -11.11
N TYR A 60 10.05 -3.08 -10.44
CA TYR A 60 10.88 -2.15 -9.68
C TYR A 60 11.44 -2.78 -8.41
N PHE A 61 10.61 -3.48 -7.63
CA PHE A 61 11.01 -4.11 -6.37
C PHE A 61 11.83 -5.39 -6.56
N THR A 62 11.68 -6.09 -7.69
CA THR A 62 12.57 -7.21 -8.08
C THR A 62 13.80 -6.76 -8.86
N GLY A 63 13.83 -5.52 -9.34
CA GLY A 63 14.90 -4.94 -10.15
C GLY A 63 16.19 -4.64 -9.38
N PRO A 64 17.22 -4.07 -10.06
CA PRO A 64 18.59 -3.95 -9.51
C PRO A 64 18.72 -3.18 -8.19
N LYS A 65 17.78 -2.26 -7.91
CA LYS A 65 17.77 -1.47 -6.68
C LYS A 65 17.45 -2.31 -5.46
N TRP A 66 16.34 -3.02 -5.52
CA TRP A 66 15.76 -3.73 -4.38
C TRP A 66 16.10 -5.21 -4.41
N ASN A 67 16.22 -5.82 -5.59
CA ASN A 67 16.56 -7.23 -5.81
C ASN A 67 15.70 -8.17 -4.94
N GLY A 68 14.39 -7.88 -4.84
CA GLY A 68 13.42 -8.60 -4.01
C GLY A 68 13.59 -8.39 -2.50
N ARG A 69 14.31 -7.34 -2.08
CA ARG A 69 14.76 -7.16 -0.69
C ARG A 69 14.51 -5.75 -0.17
N CYS A 70 13.24 -5.32 -0.20
CA CYS A 70 12.82 -4.08 0.43
C CYS A 70 12.52 -4.26 1.92
N TYR A 71 13.48 -4.74 2.72
CA TYR A 71 13.29 -4.95 4.18
C TYR A 71 13.76 -3.78 5.05
N ASN A 72 14.58 -2.87 4.51
CA ASN A 72 15.09 -1.69 5.23
C ASN A 72 14.24 -0.43 4.96
N ALA A 73 12.94 -0.61 4.74
CA ALA A 73 12.02 0.45 4.32
C ALA A 73 12.39 1.10 2.97
N ILE A 74 11.42 1.81 2.37
CA ILE A 74 11.65 2.56 1.13
C ILE A 74 12.43 3.88 1.36
N ASP A 75 12.88 4.48 0.27
CA ASP A 75 13.57 5.77 0.23
C ASP A 75 12.84 6.80 -0.67
N GLU A 76 13.40 8.02 -0.77
CA GLU A 76 12.82 9.10 -1.56
C GLU A 76 12.69 8.77 -3.06
N GLU A 77 13.66 8.05 -3.62
CA GLU A 77 13.61 7.64 -5.02
C GLU A 77 12.45 6.66 -5.26
N THR A 78 12.24 5.71 -4.35
CA THR A 78 11.13 4.75 -4.42
C THR A 78 9.79 5.43 -4.20
N ALA A 79 9.71 6.36 -3.25
CA ALA A 79 8.52 7.17 -3.03
C ALA A 79 8.15 7.98 -4.28
N SER A 80 9.15 8.59 -4.92
CA SER A 80 8.98 9.34 -6.17
C SER A 80 8.52 8.46 -7.32
N PHE A 81 9.05 7.23 -7.41
CA PHE A 81 8.62 6.24 -8.39
C PHE A 81 7.15 5.85 -8.20
N VAL A 82 6.74 5.50 -6.97
CA VAL A 82 5.34 5.16 -6.66
C VAL A 82 4.42 6.37 -6.89
N ASP A 83 4.83 7.59 -6.52
CA ASP A 83 4.07 8.81 -6.80
C ASP A 83 3.86 9.05 -8.32
N ALA A 84 4.83 8.67 -9.16
CA ALA A 84 4.72 8.74 -10.61
C ALA A 84 3.70 7.72 -11.16
N ILE A 85 3.68 6.51 -10.61
CA ILE A 85 2.65 5.51 -10.91
C ILE A 85 1.26 6.03 -10.53
N LEU A 86 1.09 6.55 -9.31
CA LEU A 86 -0.18 7.11 -8.85
C LEU A 86 -0.64 8.26 -9.76
N ALA A 87 0.28 9.13 -10.20
CA ALA A 87 -0.03 10.19 -11.15
C ALA A 87 -0.51 9.64 -12.52
N ARG A 88 0.11 8.58 -13.03
CA ARG A 88 -0.28 7.93 -14.29
C ARG A 88 -1.62 7.21 -14.21
N LEU A 89 -2.02 6.77 -13.02
CA LEU A 89 -3.33 6.17 -12.74
C LEU A 89 -4.43 7.21 -12.45
N ASP A 90 -4.16 8.51 -12.64
CA ASP A 90 -5.03 9.61 -12.26
C ASP A 90 -5.41 9.65 -10.76
N LEU A 91 -4.57 9.03 -9.90
CA LEU A 91 -4.72 9.01 -8.44
C LEU A 91 -3.81 10.02 -7.74
N GLY A 92 -2.81 10.59 -8.43
CA GLY A 92 -1.82 11.48 -7.81
C GLY A 92 -2.39 12.82 -7.29
N CYS A 93 -3.65 13.16 -7.61
CA CYS A 93 -4.34 14.31 -7.03
C CYS A 93 -4.89 14.04 -5.63
N CYS A 94 -5.17 12.76 -5.31
CA CYS A 94 -5.79 12.36 -4.05
C CYS A 94 -4.89 11.47 -3.18
N LEU A 95 -3.87 10.82 -3.77
CA LEU A 95 -2.93 9.94 -3.09
C LEU A 95 -1.49 10.39 -3.30
N ARG A 96 -0.71 10.34 -2.21
CA ARG A 96 0.75 10.51 -2.22
C ARG A 96 1.41 9.59 -1.23
N VAL A 97 2.63 9.13 -1.54
CA VAL A 97 3.45 8.40 -0.57
C VAL A 97 3.74 9.29 0.63
N ASP A 98 3.53 8.73 1.83
CA ASP A 98 3.81 9.43 3.08
C ASP A 98 5.30 9.37 3.43
N ARG A 99 6.00 10.44 3.09
CA ARG A 99 7.45 10.58 3.33
C ARG A 99 7.84 10.61 4.80
N ASP A 100 6.91 10.95 5.70
CA ASP A 100 7.16 10.94 7.13
C ASP A 100 7.15 9.51 7.71
N ARG A 101 6.70 8.53 6.92
CA ARG A 101 6.49 7.13 7.34
C ARG A 101 7.20 6.12 6.44
N PHE A 102 8.36 6.49 5.90
CA PHE A 102 9.22 5.56 5.15
C PHE A 102 9.57 4.30 5.95
N THR A 103 9.90 4.45 7.24
CA THR A 103 10.25 3.32 8.12
C THR A 103 9.12 2.33 8.35
N GLU A 104 7.90 2.65 7.93
CA GLU A 104 6.70 1.82 8.00
C GLU A 104 6.18 1.42 6.61
N SER A 105 7.01 1.60 5.59
CA SER A 105 6.69 1.37 4.19
C SER A 105 7.70 0.39 3.56
N TRP A 106 7.18 -0.71 3.05
CA TRP A 106 7.95 -1.78 2.41
C TRP A 106 7.28 -2.15 1.09
N GLU A 107 7.94 -3.02 0.33
CA GLU A 107 7.32 -3.67 -0.82
C GLU A 107 5.95 -4.25 -0.43
N ALA A 108 4.96 -4.09 -1.31
CA ALA A 108 3.57 -4.49 -1.10
C ALA A 108 2.84 -3.81 0.08
N TRP A 109 3.45 -2.79 0.71
CA TRP A 109 2.87 -2.06 1.83
C TRP A 109 3.46 -0.65 1.96
N ILE A 110 2.87 0.31 1.24
CA ILE A 110 3.36 1.69 1.21
C ILE A 110 2.38 2.61 1.92
N GLN A 111 2.86 3.33 2.95
CA GLN A 111 2.06 4.34 3.63
C GLN A 111 1.75 5.49 2.67
N VAL A 112 0.48 5.90 2.61
CA VAL A 112 0.02 7.00 1.76
C VAL A 112 -0.81 8.00 2.56
N LYS A 113 -0.71 9.27 2.16
CA LYS A 113 -1.61 10.35 2.55
C LYS A 113 -2.72 10.47 1.52
N ILE A 114 -3.94 10.66 2.02
CA ILE A 114 -5.16 10.87 1.24
C ILE A 114 -5.59 12.31 1.46
N SER A 115 -5.68 13.11 0.40
CA SER A 115 -5.87 14.56 0.50
C SER A 115 -7.22 15.08 -0.03
N MET A 116 -8.04 14.19 -0.60
CA MET A 116 -9.41 14.49 -1.04
C MET A 116 -10.15 13.20 -1.43
N ASN A 117 -11.43 13.36 -1.75
CA ASN A 117 -12.22 12.34 -2.42
C ASN A 117 -11.52 11.87 -3.70
N GLY A 118 -11.45 10.55 -3.87
CA GLY A 118 -11.03 9.94 -5.12
C GLY A 118 -12.23 9.64 -6.01
N VAL A 119 -11.96 9.10 -7.20
CA VAL A 119 -13.01 8.58 -8.08
C VAL A 119 -13.73 7.37 -7.45
N LEU A 120 -13.01 6.62 -6.60
CA LEU A 120 -13.46 5.35 -6.02
C LEU A 120 -13.92 5.44 -4.56
N TRP A 121 -13.68 6.58 -3.87
CA TRP A 121 -14.11 6.80 -2.49
C TRP A 121 -14.65 8.22 -2.32
N LEU A 122 -15.79 8.34 -1.64
CA LEU A 122 -16.50 9.59 -1.41
C LEU A 122 -16.69 9.83 0.10
N GLY A 123 -16.69 11.09 0.50
CA GLY A 123 -16.90 11.51 1.89
C GLY A 123 -15.66 11.47 2.78
N LEU A 124 -14.46 11.41 2.17
CA LEU A 124 -13.18 11.49 2.88
C LEU A 124 -12.41 12.73 2.41
N ASP A 125 -12.36 13.74 3.28
CA ASP A 125 -11.66 15.00 2.97
C ASP A 125 -10.14 14.83 3.11
N GLU A 126 -9.69 14.15 4.15
CA GLU A 126 -8.29 13.80 4.38
C GLU A 126 -8.19 12.48 5.15
N GLY A 127 -7.06 11.80 5.01
CA GLY A 127 -6.81 10.55 5.73
C GLY A 127 -5.43 9.96 5.45
N THR A 128 -5.22 8.77 6.00
CA THR A 128 -4.05 7.94 5.72
C THR A 128 -4.50 6.57 5.26
N GLY A 129 -3.60 5.87 4.60
CA GLY A 129 -3.86 4.51 4.15
C GLY A 129 -2.59 3.78 3.80
N VAL A 130 -2.79 2.57 3.30
CA VAL A 130 -1.73 1.71 2.77
C VAL A 130 -2.08 1.34 1.34
N LEU A 131 -1.16 1.63 0.42
CA LEU A 131 -1.16 1.03 -0.91
C LEU A 131 -0.56 -0.37 -0.80
N THR A 132 -1.29 -1.38 -1.27
CA THR A 132 -0.93 -2.80 -1.17
C THR A 132 -1.16 -3.49 -2.50
N TRP A 133 -0.36 -4.52 -2.78
CA TRP A 133 -0.49 -5.39 -3.95
C TRP A 133 0.12 -6.76 -3.62
N GLU A 134 0.05 -7.69 -4.55
CA GLU A 134 0.70 -9.01 -4.46
C GLU A 134 2.22 -8.88 -4.18
N ASN A 135 2.69 -9.59 -3.15
CA ASN A 135 4.12 -9.66 -2.84
C ASN A 135 4.89 -10.33 -3.99
N SER A 136 6.17 -9.98 -4.18
CA SER A 136 6.95 -10.50 -5.32
C SER A 136 7.68 -11.83 -5.11
N ASP A 137 7.63 -12.37 -3.88
CA ASP A 137 8.24 -13.67 -3.51
C ASP A 137 7.48 -14.90 -4.03
#